data_AF-A0A3N5UL18-F1
#
_entry.id   AF-A0A3N5UL18-F1
#
_cell.length_a   1.000
_cell.length_b   1.000
_cell.length_c   1.000
_cell.angle_alpha   90.00
_cell.angle_beta   90.00
_cell.angle_gamma   90.00
#
_symmetry.space_group_name_H-M   'P 1'
#
loop_
_entity.id
_entity.type
_entity.pdbx_description
1 polymer ?
#
loop_
_entity_poly.entity_id
_entity_poly.type
_entity_poly.pdbx_seq_one_letter_code
_entity_poly.pdbx_strand_id
1 'polypeptide(L)'
;MARELKEYPDVVLKAEKLSEPIDFLQVFGRSAPVHIEIGSGRGTFLVSQAQAQPETDFLGIEWARKFWRHAIDRVGRWGLTNVRMVRADAPVFLRDFVPEGSVDCFHVYFPDPWPKKR
;
A
#
# COMPACT_ATOMS: atom_id res chain seq x y z
N MET A 1 7.90 0.84 26.78
CA MET A 1 8.28 2.05 26.03
C MET A 1 7.65 1.97 24.65
N ALA A 2 6.80 2.92 24.25
CA ALA A 2 6.28 2.96 22.89
C ALA A 2 7.45 3.28 21.95
N ARG A 3 7.70 2.41 20.96
CA ARG A 3 8.83 2.54 20.03
C ARG A 3 8.57 3.71 19.07
N GLU A 4 9.60 4.54 18.87
CA GLU A 4 9.58 5.63 17.90
C GLU A 4 9.54 5.06 16.47
N LEU A 5 8.64 5.59 15.64
CA LEU A 5 8.48 5.19 14.24
C LEU A 5 9.34 6.10 13.37
N LYS A 6 10.10 5.51 12.45
CA LYS A 6 10.90 6.26 11.48
C LYS A 6 10.06 6.57 10.24
N GLU A 7 10.34 7.72 9.62
CA GLU A 7 9.78 8.06 8.32
C GLU A 7 10.66 7.51 7.19
N TYR A 8 10.01 7.04 6.13
CA TYR A 8 10.67 6.56 4.92
C TYR A 8 9.98 7.20 3.71
N PRO A 9 10.43 8.39 3.26
CA PRO A 9 9.77 9.15 2.21
C PRO A 9 9.58 8.35 0.92
N ASP A 10 10.53 7.49 0.57
CA ASP A 10 10.50 6.68 -0.66
C ASP A 10 9.44 5.58 -0.62
N VAL A 11 9.01 5.17 0.58
CA VAL A 11 7.90 4.22 0.78
C VAL A 11 6.56 4.94 0.69
N VAL A 12 6.52 6.24 0.96
CA VAL A 12 5.28 7.01 1.06
C VAL A 12 4.83 7.51 -0.30
N LEU A 13 3.66 7.05 -0.71
CA LEU A 13 2.96 7.60 -1.86
C LEU A 13 2.01 8.72 -1.40
N LYS A 14 2.34 9.96 -1.75
CA LYS A 14 1.53 11.14 -1.43
C LYS A 14 0.56 11.41 -2.57
N ALA A 15 -0.75 11.41 -2.27
CA ALA A 15 -1.80 11.68 -3.26
C ALA A 15 -1.60 12.99 -4.03
N GLU A 16 -1.08 14.04 -3.36
CA GLU A 16 -0.76 15.35 -3.95
C GLU A 16 0.28 15.30 -5.08
N LYS A 17 1.05 14.21 -5.17
CA LYS A 17 2.09 14.00 -6.19
C LYS A 17 1.68 12.99 -7.27
N LEU A 18 0.45 12.48 -7.19
CA LEU A 18 -0.05 11.48 -8.14
C LEU A 18 -0.70 12.17 -9.33
N SER A 19 -0.50 11.58 -10.50
CA SER A 19 -1.38 11.82 -11.64
C SER A 19 -2.72 11.11 -11.43
N GLU A 20 -3.78 11.64 -12.04
CA GLU A 20 -5.10 11.01 -12.12
C GLU A 20 -5.36 10.68 -13.60
N PRO A 21 -5.22 9.42 -14.05
CA PRO A 21 -4.88 8.21 -13.29
C PRO A 21 -3.37 8.07 -12.99
N ILE A 22 -3.04 7.22 -12.02
CA ILE A 22 -1.67 6.95 -11.57
C ILE A 22 -0.86 6.19 -12.62
N ASP A 23 0.41 6.55 -12.78
CA ASP A 23 1.37 5.80 -13.59
C ASP A 23 2.26 4.92 -12.69
N PHE A 24 1.97 3.61 -12.65
CA PHE A 24 2.77 2.67 -11.85
C PHE A 24 4.22 2.55 -12.30
N LEU A 25 4.51 2.76 -13.59
CA LEU A 25 5.89 2.80 -14.10
C LEU A 25 6.67 3.93 -13.43
N GLN A 26 6.04 5.10 -13.27
CA GLN A 26 6.68 6.24 -12.58
C GLN A 26 6.78 6.04 -11.07
N VAL A 27 5.78 5.40 -10.45
CA VAL A 27 5.75 5.15 -9.00
C VAL A 27 6.85 4.19 -8.56
N PHE A 28 7.04 3.10 -9.30
CA PHE A 28 8.00 2.05 -8.97
C PHE A 28 9.31 2.16 -9.75
N GLY A 29 9.34 2.95 -10.84
CA GLY A 29 10.52 3.13 -11.70
C GLY A 29 10.79 1.94 -12.63
N ARG A 30 9.84 1.00 -12.74
CA ARG A 30 9.94 -0.22 -13.55
C ARG A 30 8.56 -0.71 -14.00
N SER A 31 8.54 -1.59 -15.00
CA SER A 31 7.33 -2.32 -15.40
C SER A 31 7.37 -3.72 -14.77
N ALA A 32 6.35 -4.03 -13.99
CA ALA A 32 6.19 -5.26 -13.23
C ALA A 32 4.70 -5.49 -12.92
N PRO A 33 4.28 -6.72 -12.58
CA PRO A 33 2.94 -6.95 -12.07
C PRO A 33 2.68 -6.10 -10.81
N VAL A 34 1.48 -5.53 -10.71
CA VAL A 34 1.08 -4.65 -9.62
C VAL A 34 0.00 -5.32 -8.78
N HIS A 35 0.29 -5.49 -7.49
CA HIS A 35 -0.61 -6.04 -6.50
C HIS A 35 -1.03 -4.96 -5.50
N ILE A 36 -2.32 -4.89 -5.16
CA ILE A 36 -2.84 -3.94 -4.19
C ILE A 36 -3.36 -4.66 -2.95
N GLU A 37 -2.93 -4.25 -1.76
CA GLU A 37 -3.54 -4.66 -0.49
C GLU A 37 -4.47 -3.56 0.04
N ILE A 38 -5.75 -3.91 0.22
CA ILE A 38 -6.76 -3.02 0.83
C ILE A 38 -6.82 -3.31 2.34
N GLY A 39 -6.57 -2.28 3.15
CA GLY A 39 -6.54 -2.44 4.61
C GLY A 39 -5.26 -3.09 5.09
N SER A 40 -4.11 -2.61 4.61
CA SER A 40 -2.79 -3.20 4.89
C SER A 40 -2.39 -3.23 6.37
N GLY A 41 -3.09 -2.51 7.24
CA GLY A 41 -2.87 -2.54 8.67
C GLY A 41 -1.42 -2.19 9.02
N ARG A 42 -0.70 -3.12 9.64
CA ARG A 42 0.72 -2.94 10.01
C ARG A 42 1.71 -3.35 8.90
N GLY A 43 1.23 -3.72 7.71
CA GLY A 43 2.07 -4.10 6.56
C GLY A 43 2.81 -5.43 6.74
N THR A 44 2.29 -6.37 7.54
CA THR A 44 2.93 -7.69 7.71
C THR A 44 2.91 -8.47 6.39
N PHE A 45 1.76 -8.47 5.72
CA PHE A 45 1.57 -9.13 4.43
C PHE A 45 2.52 -8.54 3.37
N LEU A 46 2.49 -7.22 3.19
CA LEU A 46 3.33 -6.53 2.20
C LEU A 46 4.80 -6.88 2.35
N VAL A 47 5.34 -6.82 3.57
CA VAL A 47 6.75 -7.15 3.79
C VAL A 47 7.06 -8.58 3.42
N SER A 48 6.23 -9.52 3.87
CA SER A 48 6.45 -10.94 3.58
C SER A 48 6.37 -11.24 2.08
N GLN A 49 5.40 -10.68 1.37
CA GLN A 49 5.19 -10.97 -0.05
C GLN A 49 6.19 -10.24 -0.94
N ALA A 50 6.50 -8.98 -0.64
CA ALA A 50 7.48 -8.22 -1.39
C ALA A 50 8.89 -8.80 -1.31
N GLN A 51 9.24 -9.45 -0.18
CA GLN A 51 10.48 -10.22 -0.05
C GLN A 51 10.47 -11.51 -0.87
N ALA A 52 9.31 -12.19 -0.92
CA ALA A 52 9.16 -13.46 -1.63
C ALA A 52 9.05 -13.29 -3.15
N GLN A 53 8.53 -12.14 -3.61
CA GLN A 53 8.25 -11.81 -5.01
C GLN A 53 8.88 -10.44 -5.36
N PRO A 54 10.23 -10.34 -5.43
CA PRO A 54 10.91 -9.09 -5.76
C PRO A 54 10.60 -8.57 -7.17
N GLU A 55 10.08 -9.42 -8.05
CA GLU A 55 9.63 -9.09 -9.41
C GLU A 55 8.24 -8.43 -9.45
N THR A 56 7.48 -8.47 -8.35
CA THR A 56 6.14 -7.88 -8.22
C THR A 56 6.21 -6.58 -7.43
N ASP A 57 5.43 -5.59 -7.84
CA ASP A 57 5.26 -4.32 -7.14
C ASP A 57 3.98 -4.33 -6.30
N PHE A 58 4.07 -3.82 -5.07
CA PHE A 58 2.99 -3.85 -4.09
C PHE A 58 2.59 -2.44 -3.65
N LEU A 59 1.29 -2.16 -3.68
CA LEU A 59 0.71 -0.94 -3.14
C LEU A 59 -0.19 -1.27 -1.95
N GLY A 60 0.17 -0.77 -0.76
CA GLY A 60 -0.65 -0.85 0.44
C GLY A 60 -1.54 0.36 0.62
N ILE A 61 -2.85 0.15 0.72
CA ILE A 61 -3.83 1.20 1.06
C ILE A 61 -4.24 1.03 2.53
N GLU A 62 -4.13 2.10 3.31
CA GLU A 62 -4.56 2.10 4.72
C GLU A 62 -5.14 3.46 5.13
N TRP A 63 -6.36 3.48 5.66
CA TRP A 63 -7.03 4.70 6.09
C TRP A 63 -6.53 5.19 7.47
N ALA A 64 -6.34 4.27 8.41
CA ALA A 64 -6.01 4.57 9.79
C ALA A 64 -4.53 5.00 9.90
N ARG A 65 -4.32 6.29 10.14
CA ARG A 65 -2.98 6.92 10.21
C ARG A 65 -2.01 6.17 11.13
N LYS A 66 -2.50 5.62 12.25
CA LYS A 66 -1.67 4.84 13.18
C LYS A 66 -1.07 3.61 12.51
N PHE A 67 -1.90 2.79 11.87
CA PHE A 67 -1.48 1.55 11.22
C PHE A 67 -0.63 1.83 9.98
N TRP A 68 -1.02 2.81 9.16
CA TRP A 68 -0.25 3.27 8.02
C TRP A 68 1.20 3.66 8.39
N ARG A 69 1.40 4.43 9.48
CA ARG A 69 2.76 4.76 9.97
C ARG A 69 3.55 3.54 10.41
N HIS A 70 2.90 2.56 11.04
CA HIS A 70 3.55 1.30 11.40
C HIS A 70 3.97 0.49 10.18
N ALA A 71 3.15 0.47 9.13
CA ALA A 71 3.46 -0.20 7.87
C ALA A 71 4.67 0.44 7.18
N ILE A 72 4.71 1.78 7.05
CA ILE A 72 5.85 2.51 6.47
C ILE A 72 7.14 2.21 7.23
N ASP A 73 7.10 2.35 8.55
CA ASP A 73 8.26 2.11 9.40
C ASP A 73 8.77 0.65 9.27
N ARG A 74 7.85 -0.30 9.12
CA ARG A 74 8.19 -1.70 8.92
C ARG A 74 8.80 -1.93 7.53
N VAL A 75 8.13 -1.52 6.46
CA VAL A 75 8.59 -1.68 5.07
C VAL A 75 9.97 -1.05 4.89
N GLY A 76 10.15 0.18 5.37
CA GLY A 76 11.43 0.89 5.27
C GLY A 76 12.57 0.22 6.02
N ARG A 77 12.32 -0.43 7.16
CA ARG A 77 13.35 -1.19 7.89
C ARG A 77 13.87 -2.40 7.13
N TRP A 78 13.03 -3.00 6.29
CA TRP A 78 13.40 -4.12 5.44
C TRP A 78 14.02 -3.66 4.12
N GLY A 79 14.12 -2.35 3.88
CA GLY A 79 14.74 -1.80 2.67
C GLY A 79 14.01 -2.16 1.37
N LEU A 80 12.70 -2.42 1.45
CA LEU A 80 11.93 -2.88 0.31
C LEU A 80 11.67 -1.74 -0.67
N THR A 81 12.09 -1.93 -1.92
CA THR A 81 11.96 -0.95 -2.99
C THR A 81 10.70 -1.15 -3.84
N ASN A 82 10.13 -2.35 -3.81
CA ASN A 82 8.93 -2.76 -4.54
C ASN A 82 7.63 -2.61 -3.72
N VAL A 83 7.66 -1.81 -2.64
CA VAL A 83 6.46 -1.51 -1.83
C VAL A 83 6.26 0.00 -1.75
N ARG A 84 5.01 0.44 -1.97
CA ARG A 84 4.57 1.80 -1.69
C ARG A 84 3.34 1.78 -0.79
N MET A 85 3.22 2.80 0.04
CA MET A 85 2.15 2.95 1.02
C MET A 85 1.39 4.24 0.79
N VAL A 86 0.07 4.14 0.58
CA VAL A 86 -0.81 5.29 0.48
C VAL A 86 -1.81 5.31 1.63
N ARG A 87 -2.03 6.50 2.18
CA ARG A 87 -3.10 6.72 3.15
C ARG A 87 -4.30 7.31 2.45
N ALA A 88 -5.30 6.49 2.15
CA ALA A 88 -6.50 6.91 1.46
C ALA A 88 -7.72 6.06 1.86
N ASP A 89 -8.91 6.56 1.52
CA ASP A 89 -10.11 5.75 1.43
C ASP A 89 -9.98 4.86 0.19
N ALA A 90 -10.04 3.53 0.36
CA ALA A 90 -9.74 2.60 -0.72
C ALA A 90 -10.72 2.69 -1.89
N PRO A 91 -12.06 2.66 -1.70
CA PRO A 91 -13.00 2.89 -2.79
C PRO A 91 -12.75 4.17 -3.59
N VAL A 92 -12.50 5.29 -2.92
CA VAL A 92 -12.23 6.57 -3.59
C VAL A 92 -10.92 6.51 -4.38
N PHE A 93 -9.85 6.02 -3.75
CA PHE A 93 -8.55 5.90 -4.37
C PHE A 93 -8.57 5.00 -5.62
N LEU A 94 -9.21 3.84 -5.51
CA LEU A 94 -9.30 2.90 -6.63
C LEU A 94 -10.09 3.49 -7.80
N ARG A 95 -11.18 4.20 -7.52
CA ARG A 95 -12.02 4.82 -8.56
C ARG A 95 -11.30 5.97 -9.27
N ASP A 96 -10.65 6.84 -8.52
CA ASP A 96 -10.16 8.13 -9.05
C ASP A 96 -8.71 8.03 -9.56
N PHE A 97 -7.89 7.16 -8.95
CA PHE A 97 -6.46 7.09 -9.24
C PHE A 97 -6.04 5.82 -9.97
N VAL A 98 -6.71 4.68 -9.81
CA VAL A 98 -6.20 3.41 -10.36
C VAL A 98 -6.76 3.18 -11.78
N PRO A 99 -5.91 3.14 -12.82
CA PRO A 99 -6.37 2.87 -14.17
C PRO A 99 -6.96 1.46 -14.32
N GLU A 100 -7.96 1.32 -15.18
CA GLU A 100 -8.54 0.01 -15.50
C GLU A 100 -7.50 -0.93 -16.12
N GLY A 101 -7.52 -2.21 -15.71
CA GLY A 101 -6.59 -3.23 -16.22
C GLY A 101 -5.13 -3.08 -15.78
N SER A 102 -4.82 -2.14 -14.87
CA SER A 102 -3.45 -1.87 -14.41
C SER A 102 -3.02 -2.67 -13.15
N VAL A 103 -3.93 -3.46 -12.58
CA VAL A 103 -3.70 -4.23 -11.34
C VAL A 103 -3.92 -5.71 -11.62
N ASP A 104 -2.92 -6.51 -11.31
CA ASP A 104 -2.92 -7.96 -11.53
C ASP A 104 -3.59 -8.72 -10.37
N CYS A 105 -3.50 -8.21 -9.14
CA CYS A 105 -4.07 -8.86 -7.97
C CYS A 105 -4.53 -7.88 -6.89
N PHE A 106 -5.69 -8.18 -6.29
CA PHE A 106 -6.17 -7.51 -5.08
C PHE A 106 -6.11 -8.45 -3.88
N HIS A 107 -5.51 -7.98 -2.80
CA HIS A 107 -5.42 -8.64 -1.52
C HIS A 107 -6.34 -7.95 -0.52
N VAL A 108 -7.29 -8.70 0.05
CA VAL A 108 -8.24 -8.21 1.05
C VAL A 108 -8.31 -9.25 2.16
N TYR A 109 -7.70 -8.95 3.30
CA TYR A 109 -7.62 -9.88 4.42
C TYR A 109 -8.30 -9.32 5.66
N PHE A 110 -9.23 -10.10 6.20
CA PHE A 110 -9.97 -9.77 7.42
C PHE A 110 -10.63 -8.37 7.40
N PRO A 111 -11.38 -8.01 6.33
CA PRO A 111 -12.11 -6.74 6.32
C PRO A 111 -13.15 -6.74 7.44
N ASP A 112 -13.55 -5.55 7.90
CA ASP A 112 -14.57 -5.43 8.94
C ASP A 112 -15.85 -6.17 8.51
N PRO A 113 -16.38 -7.07 9.35
CA PRO A 113 -17.54 -7.89 9.00
C PRO A 113 -18.86 -7.12 8.99
N TRP A 114 -18.85 -5.84 9.39
CA TRP A 114 -20.00 -4.93 9.50
C TRP A 114 -21.30 -5.62 10.01
N PRO A 115 -21.28 -6.26 11.19
CA PRO A 115 -22.47 -6.89 11.72
C PRO A 115 -23.54 -5.81 11.96
N LYS A 116 -24.72 -5.99 11.38
CA LYS A 116 -25.86 -5.11 11.63
C LYS A 116 -26.19 -5.12 13.13
N LYS A 117 -26.49 -3.95 13.70
CA LYS A 117 -27.16 -3.90 15.00
C LYS A 117 -28.49 -4.66 14.87
N ARG A 118 -28.65 -5.72 15.66
CA ARG A 118 -29.93 -6.39 15.85
C ARG A 118 -30.89 -5.44 16.57
#